data_AF-A0A2L0UAX0-F1
#
_entry.id   AF-A0A2L0UAX0-F1
#
_cell.length_a   1.000
_cell.length_b   1.000
_cell.length_c   1.000
_cell.angle_alpha   90.00
_cell.angle_beta   90.00
_cell.angle_gamma   90.00
#
_symmetry.space_group_name_H-M   'P 1'
#
loop_
_entity.id
_entity.type
_entity.pdbx_description
1 polymer ?
#
loop_
_entity_poly.entity_id
_entity_poly.type
_entity_poly.pdbx_seq_one_letter_code
_entity_poly.pdbx_strand_id
1 'polypeptide(L)'
;MIERLPSNRPPERFYRGGARISAFRGEPSAAEFEPEDWIGSTTTIFGEADLGLTRLADGTLLRDAVSSDPGYWLGREHAARWGSDVRLLVKLLDAGQRLPVHAHPDDAFAARQLGHGHGKAEAWYILQGGTVHLGLTRDVSEAELASLVEAQDVEALLGLLHEVDVAPGDVVWVPPGVLHAIGAGVLLLELQQPEDLSILLEWRD
;
A
#
# COMPACT_ATOMS: atom_id res chain seq x y z
N MET A 1 -18.20 21.31 4.46
CA MET A 1 -16.98 21.80 5.13
C MET A 1 -15.81 21.02 4.52
N ILE A 2 -14.69 21.66 4.19
CA ILE A 2 -13.51 20.94 3.70
C ILE A 2 -12.60 20.74 4.91
N GLU A 3 -12.50 19.50 5.40
CA GLU A 3 -11.57 19.13 6.46
C GLU A 3 -10.15 19.06 5.87
N ARG A 4 -9.19 19.76 6.48
CA ARG A 4 -7.78 19.66 6.11
C ARG A 4 -7.11 18.63 7.00
N LEU A 5 -6.68 17.53 6.40
CA LEU A 5 -5.98 16.46 7.09
C LEU A 5 -4.47 16.72 7.06
N PRO A 6 -3.77 16.61 8.21
CA PRO A 6 -2.31 16.63 8.22
C PRO A 6 -1.74 15.35 7.55
N SER A 7 -0.44 15.34 7.26
CA SER A 7 0.25 14.09 6.89
C SER A 7 0.11 13.05 8.02
N ASN A 8 -0.12 11.81 7.65
CA ASN A 8 -0.24 10.68 8.57
C ASN A 8 0.81 9.65 8.18
N ARG A 9 2.00 9.77 8.80
CA ARG A 9 3.22 9.07 8.37
C ARG A 9 3.64 8.07 9.44
N PRO A 10 3.24 6.80 9.30
CA PRO A 10 3.76 5.74 10.14
C PRO A 10 5.30 5.74 10.22
N PRO A 11 5.88 5.81 11.44
CA PRO A 11 7.32 5.73 11.62
C PRO A 11 7.81 4.27 11.52
N GLU A 12 9.13 4.11 11.47
CA GLU A 12 9.84 2.82 11.60
C GLU A 12 9.34 1.73 10.63
N ARG A 13 8.99 2.12 9.40
CA ARG A 13 8.65 1.16 8.35
C ARG A 13 9.88 0.35 7.95
N PHE A 14 9.65 -0.83 7.37
CA PHE A 14 10.73 -1.79 7.07
C PHE A 14 11.61 -1.39 5.88
N TYR A 15 11.28 -0.31 5.16
CA TYR A 15 12.02 0.18 4.00
C TYR A 15 12.23 1.69 4.09
N ARG A 16 13.32 2.15 3.48
CA ARG A 16 13.70 3.56 3.45
C ARG A 16 12.80 4.38 2.55
N GLY A 17 12.62 5.66 2.89
CA GLY A 17 11.95 6.66 2.09
C GLY A 17 11.39 7.80 2.94
N GLY A 18 10.75 8.75 2.28
CA GLY A 18 9.97 9.80 2.90
C GLY A 18 10.40 11.21 2.52
N ALA A 19 11.63 11.40 2.05
CA ALA A 19 12.12 12.70 1.61
C ALA A 19 11.31 13.26 0.42
N ARG A 20 10.88 12.40 -0.52
CA ARG A 20 10.07 12.84 -1.67
C ARG A 20 8.65 13.21 -1.26
N ILE A 21 8.08 12.54 -0.26
CA ILE A 21 6.77 12.90 0.31
C ILE A 21 6.85 14.27 0.97
N SER A 22 7.88 14.52 1.79
CA SER A 22 8.09 15.84 2.41
C SER A 22 8.20 16.94 1.36
N ALA A 23 9.01 16.72 0.32
CA ALA A 23 9.14 17.66 -0.79
C ALA A 23 7.80 17.89 -1.52
N PHE A 24 7.04 16.83 -1.80
CA PHE A 24 5.73 16.89 -2.45
C PHE A 24 4.70 17.66 -1.61
N ARG A 25 4.67 17.44 -0.30
CA ARG A 25 3.76 18.12 0.63
C ARG A 25 4.19 19.54 1.01
N GLY A 26 5.44 19.91 0.73
CA GLY A 26 6.03 21.17 1.21
C GLY A 26 6.27 21.17 2.72
N GLU A 27 6.51 19.99 3.30
CA GLU A 27 6.76 19.76 4.71
C GLU A 27 8.27 19.64 5.00
N PRO A 28 8.73 19.82 6.25
CA PRO A 28 10.10 19.51 6.63
C PRO A 28 10.47 18.05 6.31
N SER A 29 11.77 17.78 6.18
CA SER A 29 12.26 16.42 5.92
C SER A 29 11.78 15.47 7.02
N ALA A 30 11.15 14.38 6.59
CA ALA A 30 10.77 13.25 7.43
C ALA A 30 11.99 12.41 7.84
N ALA A 31 11.75 11.48 8.77
CA ALA A 31 12.74 10.46 9.09
C ALA A 31 12.93 9.50 7.91
N GLU A 32 14.08 8.81 7.88
CA GLU A 32 14.47 7.91 6.78
C GLU A 32 13.53 6.69 6.63
N PHE A 33 12.77 6.34 7.68
CA PHE A 33 11.84 5.21 7.71
C PHE A 33 10.39 5.67 7.91
N GLU A 34 10.03 6.80 7.30
CA GLU A 34 8.66 7.30 7.12
C GLU A 34 8.28 7.35 5.62
N PRO A 35 8.38 6.23 4.88
CA PRO A 35 8.24 6.17 3.42
C PRO A 35 6.80 6.24 2.93
N GLU A 36 5.82 6.22 3.84
CA GLU A 36 4.40 6.26 3.50
C GLU A 36 3.73 7.44 4.18
N ASP A 37 2.69 7.95 3.52
CA ASP A 37 1.73 8.87 4.11
C ASP A 37 0.31 8.40 3.79
N TRP A 38 -0.41 7.95 4.82
CA TRP A 38 -1.70 7.28 4.76
C TRP A 38 -2.84 8.30 4.82
N ILE A 39 -3.26 8.79 3.65
CA ILE A 39 -4.16 9.93 3.49
C ILE A 39 -5.58 9.58 3.91
N GLY A 40 -6.09 10.21 4.97
CA GLY A 40 -7.48 10.00 5.41
C GLY A 40 -7.77 8.55 5.76
N SER A 41 -6.77 7.84 6.28
CA SER A 41 -6.87 6.42 6.55
C SER A 41 -7.78 6.11 7.74
N THR A 42 -8.61 5.08 7.53
CA THR A 42 -9.33 4.35 8.58
C THR A 42 -8.79 2.94 8.80
N THR A 43 -7.66 2.61 8.16
CA THR A 43 -6.96 1.33 8.22
C THR A 43 -5.77 1.44 9.15
N THR A 44 -5.50 0.39 9.92
CA THR A 44 -4.31 0.30 10.75
C THR A 44 -3.20 -0.41 10.00
N ILE A 45 -1.97 -0.13 10.39
CA ILE A 45 -0.84 -1.00 10.08
C ILE A 45 -1.14 -2.39 10.63
N PHE A 46 -0.75 -3.41 9.88
CA PHE A 46 -0.98 -4.78 10.30
C PHE A 46 -0.36 -5.06 11.68
N GLY A 47 -1.18 -5.57 12.60
CA GLY A 47 -0.78 -5.86 13.98
C GLY A 47 -0.84 -4.68 14.95
N GLU A 48 -1.10 -3.47 14.47
CA GLU A 48 -1.20 -2.26 15.30
C GLU A 48 -2.65 -1.91 15.65
N ALA A 49 -2.85 -1.34 16.85
CA ALA A 49 -4.17 -0.95 17.33
C ALA A 49 -4.69 0.35 16.70
N ASP A 50 -3.80 1.35 16.61
CA ASP A 50 -4.14 2.72 16.18
C ASP A 50 -3.20 3.28 15.12
N LEU A 51 -2.00 2.73 14.95
CA LEU A 51 -1.01 3.27 14.02
C LEU A 51 -1.50 3.11 12.58
N GLY A 52 -1.40 4.18 11.78
CA GLY A 52 -1.98 4.25 10.43
C GLY A 52 -3.33 4.95 10.38
N LEU A 53 -4.04 5.14 11.50
CA LEU A 53 -5.30 5.88 11.51
C LEU A 53 -5.10 7.40 11.47
N THR A 54 -5.90 8.08 10.65
CA THR A 54 -5.93 9.54 10.63
C THR A 54 -6.69 10.11 11.83
N ARG A 55 -6.16 11.18 12.41
CA ARG A 55 -6.83 12.00 13.43
C ARG A 55 -7.33 13.31 12.81
N LEU A 56 -8.56 13.68 13.14
CA LEU A 56 -9.15 14.96 12.81
C LEU A 56 -8.56 16.08 13.69
N ALA A 57 -8.86 17.33 13.36
CA ALA A 57 -8.32 18.50 14.07
C ALA A 57 -8.72 18.54 15.56
N ASP A 58 -9.83 17.92 15.94
CA ASP A 58 -10.31 17.80 17.32
C ASP A 58 -9.71 16.58 18.06
N GLY A 59 -8.88 15.79 17.40
CA GLY A 59 -8.24 14.57 17.93
C GLY A 59 -9.04 13.29 17.72
N THR A 60 -10.28 13.37 17.22
CA THR A 60 -11.13 12.21 16.91
C THR A 60 -10.49 11.37 15.80
N LEU A 61 -10.51 10.04 15.93
CA LEU A 61 -10.08 9.16 14.85
C LEU A 61 -11.09 9.23 13.71
N LEU A 62 -10.60 9.40 12.47
CA LEU A 62 -11.47 9.46 11.29
C LEU A 62 -12.33 8.20 11.17
N ARG A 63 -11.79 7.02 11.50
CA ARG A 63 -12.53 5.75 11.58
C ARG A 63 -13.78 5.87 12.46
N ASP A 64 -13.64 6.47 13.64
CA ASP A 64 -14.71 6.57 14.62
C ASP A 64 -15.74 7.62 14.17
N ALA A 65 -15.26 8.73 13.57
CA ALA A 65 -16.13 9.75 12.99
C ALA A 65 -16.98 9.17 11.84
N VAL A 66 -16.36 8.42 10.92
CA VAL A 66 -17.03 7.70 9.82
C VAL A 66 -18.05 6.69 10.37
N SER A 67 -17.68 5.95 11.42
CA SER A 67 -18.58 4.97 12.04
C SER A 67 -19.80 5.62 12.71
N SER A 68 -19.64 6.84 13.23
CA SER A 68 -20.71 7.59 13.90
C SER A 68 -21.75 8.19 12.93
N ASP A 69 -21.33 8.58 11.73
CA ASP A 69 -22.21 9.13 10.69
C ASP A 69 -21.70 8.79 9.27
N PRO A 70 -21.83 7.52 8.83
CA PRO A 70 -21.32 7.09 7.54
C PRO A 70 -22.01 7.80 6.36
N GLY A 71 -23.26 8.26 6.56
CA GLY A 71 -24.01 9.00 5.54
C GLY A 71 -23.42 10.39 5.26
N TYR A 72 -22.89 11.06 6.29
CA TYR A 72 -22.18 12.33 6.14
C TYR A 72 -20.82 12.14 5.48
N TRP A 73 -20.03 11.16 5.94
CA TRP A 73 -18.64 10.98 5.49
C TRP A 73 -18.50 10.27 4.15
N LEU A 74 -19.28 9.22 3.91
CA LEU A 74 -19.17 8.35 2.73
C LEU A 74 -20.31 8.58 1.72
N GLY A 75 -21.33 9.34 2.12
CA GLY A 75 -22.54 9.55 1.34
C GLY A 75 -23.60 8.48 1.59
N ARG A 76 -24.88 8.86 1.43
CA ARG A 76 -26.03 7.99 1.78
C ARG A 76 -26.10 6.71 0.96
N GLU A 77 -25.75 6.75 -0.31
CA GLU A 77 -25.76 5.57 -1.18
C GLU A 77 -24.70 4.55 -0.77
N HIS A 78 -23.47 5.02 -0.51
CA HIS A 78 -22.39 4.19 0.00
C HIS A 78 -22.78 3.58 1.35
N ALA A 79 -23.23 4.41 2.29
CA ALA A 79 -23.61 3.96 3.63
C ALA A 79 -24.75 2.93 3.61
N ALA A 80 -25.73 3.09 2.70
CA ALA A 80 -26.80 2.11 2.54
C ALA A 80 -26.30 0.75 2.04
N ARG A 81 -25.22 0.72 1.27
CA ARG A 81 -24.67 -0.49 0.66
C ARG A 81 -23.58 -1.17 1.50
N TRP A 82 -22.72 -0.39 2.14
CA TRP A 82 -21.51 -0.87 2.82
C TRP A 82 -21.38 -0.37 4.26
N GLY A 83 -22.35 0.38 4.78
CA GLY A 83 -22.28 0.93 6.13
C GLY A 83 -21.10 1.89 6.28
N SER A 84 -20.28 1.67 7.32
CA SER A 84 -19.09 2.48 7.62
C SER A 84 -17.80 1.96 7.00
N ASP A 85 -17.86 0.90 6.19
CA ASP A 85 -16.69 0.38 5.48
C ASP A 85 -16.26 1.36 4.39
N VAL A 86 -15.08 1.98 4.54
CA VAL A 86 -14.55 2.98 3.61
C VAL A 86 -14.14 2.36 2.26
N ARG A 87 -13.89 1.04 2.22
CA ARG A 87 -13.49 0.28 1.01
C ARG A 87 -12.18 0.74 0.34
N LEU A 88 -11.48 1.74 0.88
CA LEU A 88 -10.31 2.35 0.25
C LEU A 88 -9.28 2.81 1.30
N LEU A 89 -8.01 2.52 1.04
CA LEU A 89 -6.86 3.17 1.64
C LEU A 89 -6.07 3.88 0.52
N VAL A 90 -5.68 5.13 0.76
CA VAL A 90 -4.86 5.92 -0.16
C VAL A 90 -3.55 6.28 0.51
N LYS A 91 -2.43 6.07 -0.18
CA LYS A 91 -1.10 6.42 0.32
C LYS A 91 -0.32 7.25 -0.69
N LEU A 92 0.50 8.19 -0.22
CA LEU A 92 1.73 8.49 -0.92
C LEU A 92 2.78 7.48 -0.49
N LEU A 93 3.53 6.94 -1.44
CA LEU A 93 4.60 5.98 -1.19
C LEU A 93 5.88 6.45 -1.89
N ASP A 94 6.93 6.68 -1.11
CA ASP A 94 8.28 6.98 -1.58
C ASP A 94 9.17 5.75 -1.39
N ALA A 95 9.46 5.06 -2.49
CA ALA A 95 10.34 3.91 -2.49
C ALA A 95 11.81 4.38 -2.42
N GLY A 96 12.29 4.74 -1.23
CA GLY A 96 13.70 5.13 -1.02
C GLY A 96 14.70 3.99 -1.27
N GLN A 97 14.21 2.75 -1.28
CA GLN A 97 14.87 1.55 -1.74
C GLN A 97 13.88 0.68 -2.53
N ARG A 98 14.37 -0.36 -3.22
CA ARG A 98 13.48 -1.34 -3.87
C ARG A 98 12.66 -2.06 -2.79
N LEU A 99 11.34 -2.13 -2.99
CA LEU A 99 10.48 -2.93 -2.13
C LEU A 99 10.66 -4.43 -2.44
N PRO A 100 10.44 -5.30 -1.45
CA PRO A 100 10.45 -6.73 -1.64
C PRO A 100 9.60 -7.21 -2.81
N VAL A 101 9.99 -8.31 -3.48
CA VAL A 101 9.03 -9.08 -4.29
C VAL A 101 7.93 -9.60 -3.36
N HIS A 102 6.70 -9.25 -3.68
CA HIS A 102 5.54 -9.61 -2.88
C HIS A 102 4.28 -9.74 -3.73
N ALA A 103 3.24 -10.30 -3.11
CA ALA A 103 1.88 -10.32 -3.63
C ALA A 103 0.88 -10.03 -2.53
N HIS A 104 -0.37 -9.82 -2.95
CA HIS A 104 -1.49 -9.56 -2.08
C HIS A 104 -2.60 -10.61 -2.23
N PRO A 105 -3.30 -10.97 -1.15
CA PRO A 105 -4.41 -11.90 -1.22
C PRO A 105 -5.64 -11.27 -1.88
N ASP A 106 -6.50 -12.10 -2.48
CA ASP A 106 -7.86 -11.69 -2.83
C ASP A 106 -8.79 -11.74 -1.61
N ASP A 107 -10.01 -11.18 -1.74
CA ASP A 107 -11.01 -11.16 -0.65
C ASP A 107 -11.30 -12.56 -0.11
N ALA A 108 -11.32 -13.56 -0.99
CA ALA A 108 -11.70 -14.92 -0.63
C ALA A 108 -10.62 -15.63 0.19
N PHE A 109 -9.34 -15.44 -0.17
CA PHE A 109 -8.20 -15.92 0.59
C PHE A 109 -8.07 -15.17 1.91
N ALA A 110 -8.17 -13.85 1.89
CA ALA A 110 -8.09 -13.01 3.08
C ALA A 110 -9.13 -13.42 4.13
N ALA A 111 -10.39 -13.63 3.71
CA ALA A 111 -11.45 -14.07 4.61
C ALA A 111 -11.21 -15.48 5.17
N ARG A 112 -10.79 -16.43 4.32
CA ARG A 112 -10.62 -17.84 4.75
C ARG A 112 -9.37 -18.09 5.58
N GLN A 113 -8.27 -17.41 5.26
CA GLN A 113 -6.95 -17.74 5.79
C GLN A 113 -6.44 -16.72 6.81
N LEU A 114 -6.86 -15.46 6.68
CA LEU A 114 -6.34 -14.35 7.49
C LEU A 114 -7.41 -13.77 8.43
N GLY A 115 -8.69 -14.04 8.17
CA GLY A 115 -9.81 -13.46 8.93
C GLY A 115 -10.08 -12.00 8.60
N HIS A 116 -9.65 -11.53 7.43
CA HIS A 116 -9.83 -10.16 6.96
C HIS A 116 -10.99 -10.05 5.97
N GLY A 117 -11.69 -8.91 5.98
CA GLY A 117 -12.88 -8.68 5.15
C GLY A 117 -12.58 -8.36 3.70
N HIS A 118 -11.35 -7.95 3.40
CA HIS A 118 -10.89 -7.61 2.07
C HIS A 118 -9.55 -8.27 1.78
N GLY A 119 -9.29 -8.50 0.50
CA GLY A 119 -7.95 -8.67 -0.04
C GLY A 119 -7.28 -7.32 -0.23
N LYS A 120 -6.27 -7.29 -1.10
CA LYS A 120 -5.55 -6.06 -1.41
C LYS A 120 -5.20 -5.97 -2.89
N ALA A 121 -6.14 -5.48 -3.67
CA ALA A 121 -5.87 -4.96 -5.01
C ALA A 121 -5.39 -3.51 -4.92
N GLU A 122 -4.52 -3.09 -5.84
CA GLU A 122 -3.89 -1.77 -5.83
C GLU A 122 -3.88 -1.12 -7.21
N ALA A 123 -3.95 0.21 -7.23
CA ALA A 123 -3.72 1.03 -8.40
C ALA A 123 -2.72 2.14 -8.04
N TRP A 124 -1.68 2.28 -8.84
CA TRP A 124 -0.64 3.28 -8.63
C TRP A 124 -0.74 4.38 -9.67
N TYR A 125 -0.77 5.62 -9.22
CA TYR A 125 -0.57 6.80 -10.07
C TYR A 125 0.85 7.34 -9.84
N ILE A 126 1.67 7.33 -10.88
CA ILE A 126 3.10 7.64 -10.76
C ILE A 126 3.30 9.15 -10.70
N LEU A 127 3.97 9.62 -9.63
CA LEU A 127 4.31 11.03 -9.41
C LEU A 127 5.76 11.32 -9.79
N GLN A 128 6.66 10.38 -9.50
CA GLN A 128 8.04 10.38 -9.96
C GLN A 128 8.36 9.00 -10.53
N GLY A 129 8.80 8.99 -11.79
CA GLY A 129 9.11 7.78 -12.53
C GLY A 129 10.33 7.02 -12.04
N GLY A 130 10.51 5.83 -12.59
CA GLY A 130 11.53 4.86 -12.27
C GLY A 130 11.14 3.51 -12.85
N THR A 131 11.57 2.44 -12.21
CA THR A 131 11.29 1.07 -12.68
C THR A 131 10.40 0.35 -11.67
N VAL A 132 9.41 -0.39 -12.15
CA VAL A 132 8.58 -1.30 -11.37
C VAL A 132 8.66 -2.70 -11.97
N HIS A 133 8.43 -3.71 -11.14
CA HIS A 133 8.44 -5.10 -11.57
C HIS A 133 7.03 -5.66 -11.37
N LEU A 134 6.41 -6.22 -12.41
CA LEU A 134 5.02 -6.69 -12.36
C LEU A 134 4.79 -7.96 -13.14
N GLY A 135 4.17 -8.94 -12.48
CA GLY A 135 3.68 -10.15 -13.11
C GLY A 135 4.79 -11.05 -13.63
N LEU A 136 4.52 -12.35 -13.64
CA LEU A 136 5.49 -13.32 -14.13
C LEU A 136 5.66 -13.20 -15.66
N THR A 137 6.91 -13.24 -16.12
CA THR A 137 7.27 -13.26 -17.55
C THR A 137 7.01 -14.59 -18.24
N ARG A 138 6.77 -15.63 -17.44
CA ARG A 138 6.46 -17.01 -17.86
C ARG A 138 5.71 -17.75 -16.77
N ASP A 139 5.16 -18.91 -17.12
CA ASP A 139 4.65 -19.82 -16.10
C ASP A 139 5.79 -20.30 -15.17
N VAL A 140 5.50 -20.28 -13.87
CA VAL A 140 6.40 -20.74 -12.80
C VAL A 140 5.62 -21.73 -11.95
N SER A 141 6.21 -22.89 -11.68
CA SER A 141 5.57 -23.90 -10.84
C SER A 141 5.65 -23.51 -9.35
N GLU A 142 4.70 -23.98 -8.54
CA GLU A 142 4.75 -23.79 -7.08
C GLU A 142 6.06 -24.29 -6.47
N ALA A 143 6.55 -25.46 -6.91
CA ALA A 143 7.80 -26.04 -6.43
C ALA A 143 9.02 -25.19 -6.78
N GLU A 144 9.05 -24.61 -7.98
CA GLU A 144 10.11 -23.69 -8.40
C GLU A 144 10.09 -22.42 -7.56
N LEU A 145 8.92 -21.76 -7.44
CA LEU A 145 8.78 -20.55 -6.65
C LEU A 145 9.15 -20.79 -5.18
N ALA A 146 8.67 -21.89 -4.59
CA ALA A 146 9.00 -22.27 -3.22
C ALA A 146 10.51 -22.48 -3.02
N SER A 147 11.18 -23.12 -3.99
CA SER A 147 12.64 -23.30 -3.94
C SER A 147 13.39 -21.97 -3.98
N LEU A 148 12.96 -21.00 -4.80
CA LEU A 148 13.58 -19.68 -4.88
C LEU A 148 13.38 -18.87 -3.59
N VAL A 149 12.17 -18.94 -3.03
CA VAL A 149 11.84 -18.33 -1.73
C VAL A 149 12.64 -18.97 -0.60
N GLU A 150 12.73 -20.30 -0.53
CA GLU A 150 13.51 -20.98 0.52
C GLU A 150 15.01 -20.65 0.42
N ALA A 151 15.56 -20.62 -0.79
CA ALA A 151 16.95 -20.26 -1.04
C ALA A 151 17.24 -18.76 -0.85
N GLN A 152 16.21 -17.92 -0.80
CA GLN A 152 16.33 -16.45 -0.85
C GLN A 152 17.14 -15.98 -2.08
N ASP A 153 16.87 -16.56 -3.24
CA ASP A 153 17.46 -16.14 -4.51
C ASP A 153 16.71 -14.92 -5.06
N VAL A 154 17.00 -13.75 -4.48
CA VAL A 154 16.30 -12.48 -4.76
C VAL A 154 16.45 -12.06 -6.22
N GLU A 155 17.63 -12.21 -6.80
CA GLU A 155 17.89 -11.88 -8.21
C GLU A 155 17.05 -12.76 -9.15
N ALA A 156 16.95 -14.07 -8.86
CA ALA A 156 16.09 -14.94 -9.63
C ALA A 156 14.60 -14.58 -9.45
N LEU A 157 14.15 -14.31 -8.22
CA LEU A 157 12.77 -13.88 -7.95
C LEU A 157 12.40 -12.61 -8.71
N LEU A 158 13.28 -11.60 -8.70
CA LEU A 158 13.07 -10.35 -9.43
C LEU A 158 13.10 -10.58 -10.94
N GLY A 159 14.02 -11.42 -11.42
CA GLY A 159 14.14 -11.80 -12.83
C GLY A 159 12.96 -12.63 -13.37
N LEU A 160 12.07 -13.14 -12.51
CA LEU A 160 10.80 -13.72 -12.94
C LEU A 160 9.80 -12.66 -13.41
N LEU A 161 9.98 -11.39 -13.05
CA LEU A 161 8.97 -10.34 -13.24
C LEU A 161 9.24 -9.48 -14.49
N HIS A 162 8.19 -8.91 -15.09
CA HIS A 162 8.38 -7.90 -16.12
C HIS A 162 8.96 -6.63 -15.49
N GLU A 163 10.15 -6.24 -15.89
CA GLU A 163 10.72 -4.92 -15.61
C GLU A 163 10.04 -3.88 -16.53
N VAL A 164 9.41 -2.87 -15.92
CA VAL A 164 8.64 -1.85 -16.62
C VAL A 164 9.10 -0.46 -16.17
N ASP A 165 9.56 0.34 -17.11
CA ASP A 165 9.81 1.76 -16.90
C ASP A 165 8.49 2.52 -16.84
N VAL A 166 8.34 3.33 -15.79
CA VAL A 166 7.16 4.18 -15.57
C VAL A 166 7.57 5.64 -15.45
N ALA A 167 6.72 6.53 -15.95
CA ALA A 167 6.90 7.97 -15.94
C ALA A 167 5.77 8.68 -15.17
N PRO A 168 5.98 9.94 -14.73
CA PRO A 168 4.91 10.72 -14.11
C PRO A 168 3.65 10.78 -14.98
N GLY A 169 2.50 10.47 -14.38
CA GLY A 169 1.21 10.40 -15.07
C GLY A 169 0.79 9.00 -15.53
N ASP A 170 1.70 8.01 -15.50
CA ASP A 170 1.34 6.63 -15.75
C ASP A 170 0.47 6.06 -14.63
N VAL A 171 -0.40 5.12 -15.01
CA VAL A 171 -1.26 4.38 -14.08
C VAL A 171 -0.99 2.89 -14.22
N VAL A 172 -0.68 2.25 -13.09
CA VAL A 172 -0.41 0.82 -13.02
C VAL A 172 -1.51 0.16 -12.18
N TRP A 173 -2.12 -0.90 -12.69
CA TRP A 173 -3.10 -1.70 -11.95
C TRP A 173 -2.46 -3.01 -11.50
N VAL A 174 -2.57 -3.31 -10.21
CA VAL A 174 -2.03 -4.52 -9.58
C VAL A 174 -3.18 -5.30 -8.94
N PRO A 175 -3.75 -6.28 -9.66
CA PRO A 175 -4.79 -7.13 -9.09
C PRO A 175 -4.20 -8.09 -8.04
N PRO A 176 -5.03 -8.64 -7.15
CA PRO A 176 -4.59 -9.61 -6.15
C PRO A 176 -3.91 -10.82 -6.80
N GLY A 177 -2.90 -11.37 -6.12
CA GLY A 177 -2.11 -12.52 -6.57
C GLY A 177 -1.01 -12.21 -7.59
N VAL A 178 -0.95 -10.99 -8.15
CA VAL A 178 0.16 -10.59 -9.03
C VAL A 178 1.41 -10.32 -8.20
N LEU A 179 2.49 -11.04 -8.50
CA LEU A 179 3.81 -10.74 -7.94
C LEU A 179 4.33 -9.42 -8.48
N HIS A 180 4.84 -8.58 -7.60
CA HIS A 180 5.35 -7.27 -7.98
C HIS A 180 6.38 -6.74 -6.99
N ALA A 181 7.14 -5.73 -7.42
CA ALA A 181 8.05 -4.94 -6.61
C ALA A 181 8.14 -3.51 -7.15
N ILE A 182 8.27 -2.53 -6.27
CA ILE A 182 8.47 -1.13 -6.65
C ILE A 182 9.96 -0.82 -6.56
N GLY A 183 10.55 -0.33 -7.65
CA GLY A 183 11.98 0.00 -7.70
C GLY A 183 12.33 1.24 -6.88
N ALA A 184 13.61 1.34 -6.51
CA ALA A 184 14.12 2.48 -5.78
C ALA A 184 13.96 3.78 -6.58
N GLY A 185 13.55 4.85 -5.90
CA GLY A 185 13.40 6.20 -6.43
C GLY A 185 12.00 6.55 -6.94
N VAL A 186 11.09 5.58 -7.02
CA VAL A 186 9.70 5.80 -7.44
C VAL A 186 8.92 6.51 -6.33
N LEU A 187 8.19 7.57 -6.70
CA LEU A 187 7.15 8.18 -5.86
C LEU A 187 5.80 7.95 -6.54
N LEU A 188 4.83 7.43 -5.80
CA LEU A 188 3.50 7.14 -6.32
C LEU A 188 2.39 7.49 -5.33
N LEU A 189 1.19 7.68 -5.87
CA LEU A 189 -0.06 7.64 -5.13
C LEU A 189 -0.64 6.24 -5.29
N GLU A 190 -0.75 5.49 -4.19
CA GLU A 190 -1.30 4.14 -4.14
C GLU A 190 -2.75 4.22 -3.68
N LEU A 191 -3.67 3.68 -4.49
CA LEU A 191 -5.05 3.46 -4.12
C LEU A 191 -5.24 1.96 -3.97
N GLN A 192 -5.65 1.51 -2.80
CA GLN A 192 -5.76 0.09 -2.50
C GLN A 192 -7.03 -0.22 -1.71
N GLN A 193 -7.44 -1.49 -1.69
CA GLN A 193 -8.41 -1.97 -0.70
C GLN A 193 -7.90 -1.70 0.73
N PRO A 194 -8.78 -1.60 1.74
CA PRO A 194 -8.46 -0.98 3.03
C PRO A 194 -7.72 -1.93 3.98
N GLU A 195 -6.65 -2.59 3.51
CA GLU A 195 -5.88 -3.61 4.21
C GLU A 195 -4.37 -3.38 4.11
N ASP A 196 -3.61 -3.66 5.16
CA ASP A 196 -2.13 -3.62 5.16
C ASP A 196 -1.54 -5.04 5.05
N LEU A 197 -2.02 -5.81 4.07
CA LEU A 197 -1.66 -7.21 3.89
C LEU A 197 -0.66 -7.40 2.75
N SER A 198 0.52 -7.96 3.06
CA SER A 198 1.54 -8.33 2.07
C SER A 198 2.07 -9.73 2.35
N ILE A 199 2.19 -10.54 1.29
CA ILE A 199 2.86 -11.85 1.32
C ILE A 199 4.23 -11.63 0.69
N LEU A 200 5.26 -11.54 1.53
CA LEU A 200 6.64 -11.29 1.10
C LEU A 200 7.30 -12.59 0.64
N LEU A 201 7.99 -12.55 -0.50
CA LEU A 201 8.77 -13.67 -1.03
C LEU A 201 10.28 -13.52 -0.74
N GLU A 202 10.71 -12.33 -0.35
CA GLU A 202 12.07 -12.02 0.06
C GLU A 202 12.07 -11.29 1.42
N TRP A 203 13.10 -11.56 2.22
CA TRP A 203 13.32 -10.93 3.52
C TRP A 203 14.81 -10.74 3.85
N ARG A 204 15.67 -10.89 2.84
CA ARG A 204 17.12 -10.66 2.93
C ARG A 204 17.53 -9.65 1.86
N ASP A 205 18.56 -8.87 2.19
CA ASP A 205 19.25 -7.97 1.27
C ASP A 205 20.17 -8.76 0.31
#